data_AF-A0A1A9D3B2-F1
#
_entry.id   AF-A0A1A9D3B2-F1
#
_cell.length_a   1.000
_cell.length_b   1.000
_cell.length_c   1.000
_cell.angle_alpha   90.00
_cell.angle_beta   90.00
_cell.angle_gamma   90.00
#
_symmetry.space_group_name_H-M   'P 1'
#
loop_
_entity.id
_entity.type
_entity.pdbx_description
1 polymer ?
#
loop_
_entity_poly.entity_id
_entity_poly.type
_entity_poly.pdbx_seq_one_letter_code
_entity_poly.pdbx_strand_id
1 'polypeptide(L)'
;MAHAVMTHTQNQATVNYDALPTGTQDLVDHLLTQADNTANATEYNTLMTALIAVTGITGARHNDIRKCACPACYCDRIFDADAPDALVTEESNGYNLGRLQCPDCADEHPRPVED
;
A
#
# COMPACT_ATOMS: atom_id res chain seq x y z
N MET A 1 -3.05 16.61 -39.29
CA MET A 1 -3.95 16.32 -38.15
C MET A 1 -3.07 16.13 -36.94
N ALA A 2 -3.13 17.03 -35.97
CA ALA A 2 -2.28 16.98 -34.78
C ALA A 2 -2.93 16.04 -33.76
N HIS A 3 -2.28 14.92 -33.45
CA HIS A 3 -2.68 14.03 -32.37
C HIS A 3 -2.17 14.65 -31.07
N ALA A 4 -3.08 15.05 -30.19
CA ALA A 4 -2.73 15.47 -28.85
C ALA A 4 -2.13 14.26 -28.10
N VAL A 5 -0.85 14.35 -27.76
CA VAL A 5 -0.22 13.43 -26.80
C VAL A 5 -0.80 13.81 -25.44
N MET A 6 -1.80 13.06 -24.98
CA MET A 6 -2.16 13.10 -23.57
C MET A 6 -0.98 12.50 -22.82
N THR A 7 -0.18 13.36 -22.18
CA THR A 7 0.79 12.95 -21.18
C THR A 7 0.00 12.29 -20.06
N HIS A 8 -0.17 10.97 -20.11
CA HIS A 8 -0.61 10.23 -18.95
C HIS A 8 0.40 10.53 -17.84
N THR A 9 0.02 11.34 -16.86
CA THR A 9 0.64 11.29 -15.53
C THR A 9 0.68 9.80 -15.19
N GLN A 10 1.88 9.23 -15.13
CA GLN A 10 2.04 7.84 -14.75
C GLN A 10 1.44 7.71 -13.36
N ASN A 11 0.26 7.08 -13.29
CA ASN A 11 -0.39 6.81 -12.02
C ASN A 11 0.48 5.76 -11.34
N GLN A 12 1.33 6.20 -10.42
CA GLN A 12 2.28 5.31 -9.76
C GLN A 12 1.53 4.61 -8.63
N ALA A 13 0.77 3.58 -9.02
CA ALA A 13 -0.10 2.82 -8.12
C ALA A 13 0.68 1.95 -7.13
N THR A 14 1.97 1.72 -7.38
CA THR A 14 2.83 0.86 -6.56
C THR A 14 4.25 1.38 -6.49
N VAL A 15 4.92 1.13 -5.36
CA VAL A 15 6.32 1.48 -5.11
C VAL A 15 7.04 0.25 -4.55
N ASN A 16 8.30 0.03 -4.94
CA ASN A 16 9.14 -0.98 -4.33
C ASN A 16 9.83 -0.37 -3.10
N TYR A 17 9.53 -0.89 -1.90
CA TYR A 17 10.11 -0.42 -0.64
C TYR A 17 11.64 -0.53 -0.63
N ASP A 18 12.20 -1.63 -1.13
CA ASP A 18 13.66 -1.85 -1.15
C ASP A 18 14.40 -0.87 -2.06
N ALA A 19 13.69 -0.29 -3.03
CA ALA A 19 14.25 0.73 -3.92
C ALA A 19 14.25 2.13 -3.29
N LEU A 20 13.60 2.32 -2.13
CA LEU A 20 13.60 3.59 -1.42
C LEU A 20 14.94 3.82 -0.72
N PRO A 21 15.39 5.09 -0.56
CA PRO A 21 16.52 5.40 0.31
C PRO A 21 16.29 4.88 1.73
N THR A 22 17.33 4.44 2.43
CA THR A 22 17.20 3.87 3.79
C THR A 22 16.47 4.79 4.78
N GLY A 23 16.77 6.10 4.76
CA GLY A 23 16.03 7.04 5.62
C GLY A 23 14.55 7.17 5.27
N THR A 24 14.17 6.91 4.01
CA THR A 24 12.78 6.84 3.56
C THR A 24 12.12 5.52 4.00
N GLN A 25 12.86 4.41 3.96
CA GLN A 25 12.40 3.11 4.48
C GLN A 25 12.06 3.20 5.98
N ASP A 26 12.97 3.77 6.78
CA ASP A 26 12.75 3.96 8.22
C ASP A 26 11.51 4.82 8.49
N LEU A 27 11.31 5.88 7.70
CA LEU A 27 10.15 6.76 7.82
C LEU A 27 8.86 6.05 7.43
N VAL A 28 8.87 5.25 6.36
CA VAL A 28 7.73 4.44 5.95
C VAL A 28 7.31 3.47 7.05
N ASP A 29 8.27 2.75 7.64
CA ASP A 29 8.01 1.80 8.72
C ASP A 29 7.47 2.49 9.97
N HIS A 30 8.03 3.65 10.30
CA HIS A 30 7.57 4.46 11.43
C HIS A 30 6.12 4.92 11.24
N LEU A 31 5.79 5.43 10.05
CA LEU A 31 4.44 5.91 9.73
C LEU A 31 3.43 4.75 9.70
N LEU A 32 3.77 3.61 9.10
CA LEU A 32 2.94 2.41 9.10
C LEU A 32 2.69 1.93 10.54
N THR A 33 3.73 1.87 11.37
CA THR A 33 3.62 1.46 12.78
C THR A 33 2.71 2.41 13.56
N GLN A 34 2.83 3.73 13.37
CA GLN A 34 1.95 4.69 14.05
C GLN A 34 0.50 4.60 13.56
N ALA A 35 0.30 4.45 12.24
CA ALA A 35 -1.03 4.31 11.66
C ALA A 35 -1.72 3.05 12.18
N ASP A 36 -0.97 1.97 12.39
CA ASP A 36 -1.50 0.73 12.92
C ASP A 36 -1.96 0.82 14.38
N ASN A 37 -1.29 1.66 15.18
CA ASN A 37 -1.49 1.74 16.63
C ASN A 37 -2.34 2.93 17.10
N THR A 38 -2.64 3.90 16.24
CA THR A 38 -3.46 5.07 16.66
C THR A 38 -4.93 4.69 16.85
N ALA A 39 -5.58 5.22 17.89
CA ALA A 39 -7.03 5.11 18.08
C ALA A 39 -7.81 6.28 17.44
N ASN A 40 -7.11 7.23 16.81
CA ASN A 40 -7.68 8.48 16.31
C ASN A 40 -7.73 8.48 14.77
N ALA A 41 -8.95 8.53 14.22
CA ALA A 41 -9.16 8.52 12.77
C ALA A 41 -8.51 9.72 12.03
N THR A 42 -8.46 10.89 12.65
CA THR A 42 -7.81 12.07 12.06
C THR A 42 -6.29 11.89 12.01
N GLU A 43 -5.72 11.30 13.06
CA GLU A 43 -4.29 10.97 13.10
C GLU A 43 -3.96 9.90 12.05
N TYR A 44 -4.77 8.83 11.96
CA TYR A 44 -4.64 7.82 10.92
C TYR A 44 -4.60 8.42 9.51
N ASN A 45 -5.58 9.25 9.16
CA ASN A 45 -5.64 9.91 7.85
C ASN A 45 -4.43 10.82 7.59
N THR A 46 -3.92 11.49 8.63
CA THR A 46 -2.74 12.34 8.53
C THR A 46 -1.48 11.50 8.25
N LEU A 47 -1.33 10.37 8.95
CA LEU A 47 -0.22 9.44 8.78
C LEU A 47 -0.24 8.81 7.38
N MET A 48 -1.40 8.40 6.89
CA MET A 48 -1.54 7.83 5.54
C MET A 48 -1.27 8.86 4.45
N THR A 49 -1.70 10.11 4.65
CA THR A 49 -1.35 11.22 3.74
C THR A 49 0.16 11.45 3.71
N ALA A 50 0.82 11.42 4.87
CA ALA A 50 2.28 11.54 4.95
C ALA A 50 2.97 10.36 4.25
N LEU A 51 2.47 9.15 4.42
CA LEU A 51 3.01 7.94 3.79
C LEU A 51 2.93 8.03 2.25
N ILE A 52 1.81 8.51 1.72
CA ILE A 52 1.63 8.77 0.28
C ILE A 52 2.64 9.82 -0.21
N ALA A 53 2.82 10.91 0.53
CA ALA A 53 3.77 11.95 0.16
C ALA A 53 5.22 11.45 0.16
N VAL A 54 5.59 10.59 1.11
CA VAL A 54 6.94 10.03 1.25
C VAL A 54 7.23 8.97 0.18
N THR A 55 6.25 8.12 -0.13
CA THR A 55 6.39 7.05 -1.13
C THR A 55 6.24 7.55 -2.56
N GLY A 56 5.55 8.69 -2.76
CA GLY A 56 5.24 9.22 -4.08
C GLY A 56 4.16 8.43 -4.83
N ILE A 57 3.46 7.50 -4.15
CA ILE A 57 2.31 6.82 -4.73
C ILE A 57 1.27 7.87 -5.10
N THR A 58 0.74 7.75 -6.31
CA THR A 58 -0.35 8.61 -6.79
C THR A 58 -1.53 7.73 -7.16
N GLY A 59 -2.73 8.21 -6.88
CA GLY A 59 -3.97 7.53 -7.24
C GLY A 59 -4.42 6.40 -6.32
N ALA A 60 -3.86 6.28 -5.11
CA ALA A 60 -4.41 5.41 -4.08
C ALA A 60 -5.83 5.85 -3.69
N ARG A 61 -6.79 4.93 -3.77
CA ARG A 61 -8.18 5.19 -3.37
C ARG A 61 -8.24 5.32 -1.85
N HIS A 62 -9.07 6.26 -1.40
CA HIS A 62 -9.25 6.62 0.01
C HIS A 62 -7.95 6.97 0.79
N ASN A 63 -6.84 7.19 0.09
CA ASN A 63 -5.52 7.39 0.68
C ASN A 63 -5.05 6.24 1.57
N ASP A 64 -5.48 5.00 1.33
CA ASP A 64 -4.99 3.85 2.09
C ASP A 64 -3.94 3.08 1.28
N ILE A 65 -2.71 3.02 1.79
CA ILE A 65 -1.62 2.27 1.17
C ILE A 65 -0.98 1.30 2.16
N ARG A 66 -0.60 0.12 1.69
CA ARG A 66 -0.04 -0.96 2.52
C ARG A 66 1.24 -1.49 1.93
N LYS A 67 2.13 -1.99 2.80
CA LYS A 67 3.19 -2.91 2.40
C LYS A 67 2.60 -4.30 2.24
N CYS A 68 2.96 -4.99 1.16
CA CYS A 68 2.48 -6.34 0.88
C CYS A 68 2.92 -7.31 1.98
N ALA A 69 1.98 -8.13 2.43
CA ALA A 69 2.18 -9.13 3.47
C ALA A 69 2.11 -10.57 2.91
N CYS A 70 2.52 -10.78 1.65
CA CYS A 70 2.46 -12.10 1.03
C CYS A 70 3.33 -13.11 1.79
N PRO A 71 2.76 -14.21 2.31
CA PRO A 71 3.51 -15.17 3.12
C PRO A 71 4.46 -16.06 2.29
N ALA A 72 4.30 -16.09 0.97
CA ALA A 72 5.01 -17.01 0.09
C ALA A 72 6.28 -16.42 -0.55
N CYS A 73 6.35 -15.10 -0.77
CA CYS A 73 7.40 -14.50 -1.60
C CYS A 73 8.11 -13.28 -1.01
N TYR A 74 7.77 -12.82 0.21
CA TYR A 74 8.38 -11.65 0.84
C TYR A 74 8.36 -10.41 -0.07
N CYS A 75 7.20 -10.10 -0.66
CA CYS A 75 7.06 -8.97 -1.56
C CYS A 75 7.17 -7.63 -0.79
N ASP A 76 8.14 -6.80 -1.18
CA ASP A 76 8.37 -5.48 -0.59
C ASP A 76 7.57 -4.35 -1.26
N ARG A 77 6.46 -4.69 -1.93
CA ARG A 77 5.66 -3.68 -2.63
C ARG A 77 4.77 -2.90 -1.69
N ILE A 78 4.79 -1.57 -1.82
CA ILE A 78 3.79 -0.67 -1.27
C ILE A 78 2.74 -0.41 -2.37
N PHE A 79 1.45 -0.53 -2.04
CA PHE A 79 0.36 -0.46 -3.02
C PHE A 79 -0.92 0.12 -2.39
N ASP A 80 -1.87 0.50 -3.24
CA ASP A 80 -3.23 0.90 -2.85
C ASP A 80 -3.98 -0.27 -2.19
N ALA A 81 -4.37 -0.10 -0.93
CA ALA A 81 -5.08 -1.12 -0.16
C ALA A 81 -6.42 -1.51 -0.78
N ASP A 82 -7.06 -0.57 -1.49
CA ASP A 82 -8.35 -0.72 -2.15
C ASP A 82 -8.22 -1.14 -3.63
N ALA A 83 -7.04 -1.61 -4.03
CA ALA A 83 -6.88 -2.20 -5.36
C ALA A 83 -7.83 -3.40 -5.52
N PRO A 84 -8.54 -3.54 -6.67
CA PRO A 84 -9.63 -4.50 -6.84
C PRO A 84 -9.18 -5.97 -6.66
N ASP A 85 -7.91 -6.24 -6.92
CA ASP A 85 -7.33 -7.58 -6.85
C ASP A 85 -6.44 -7.76 -5.60
N ALA A 86 -6.45 -6.80 -4.65
CA ALA A 86 -5.80 -6.98 -3.37
C ALA A 86 -6.58 -7.98 -2.51
N LEU A 87 -5.86 -8.90 -1.84
CA LEU A 87 -6.48 -9.92 -1.00
C LEU A 87 -6.11 -9.71 0.47
N VAL A 88 -7.10 -9.78 1.35
CA VAL A 88 -6.86 -9.80 2.80
C VAL A 88 -6.25 -11.14 3.17
N THR A 89 -5.05 -11.12 3.73
CA THR A 89 -4.34 -12.32 4.22
C THR A 89 -4.61 -12.58 5.69
N GLU A 90 -4.87 -11.54 6.48
CA GLU A 90 -5.24 -11.66 7.89
C GLU A 90 -6.21 -10.52 8.22
N GLU A 91 -7.35 -10.87 8.81
CA GLU A 91 -8.27 -9.86 9.35
C GLU A 91 -7.56 -9.06 10.44
N SER A 92 -7.91 -7.79 10.55
CA SER A 92 -7.08 -6.85 11.30
C SER A 92 -7.05 -7.10 12.81
N ASN A 93 -7.84 -8.03 13.40
CA ASN A 93 -7.65 -8.57 14.77
C ASN A 93 -7.27 -7.55 15.87
N GLY A 94 -7.76 -6.31 15.79
CA GLY A 94 -7.45 -5.22 16.74
C GLY A 94 -6.42 -4.17 16.27
N TYR A 95 -5.83 -4.37 15.10
CA TYR A 95 -4.95 -3.47 14.36
C TYR A 95 -5.76 -2.63 13.35
N ASN A 96 -5.31 -1.41 13.05
CA ASN A 96 -5.92 -0.63 11.95
C ASN A 96 -5.45 -1.14 10.60
N LEU A 97 -4.22 -1.65 10.53
CA LEU A 97 -3.62 -2.13 9.31
C LEU A 97 -3.77 -3.66 9.18
N GLY A 98 -4.91 -4.13 8.65
CA GLY A 98 -5.03 -5.51 8.16
C GLY A 98 -3.91 -5.90 7.20
N ARG A 99 -3.54 -7.19 7.18
CA ARG A 99 -2.46 -7.69 6.30
C ARG A 99 -3.02 -8.00 4.93
N LEU A 100 -2.54 -7.33 3.88
CA LEU A 100 -3.02 -7.52 2.51
C LEU A 100 -1.90 -8.05 1.58
N GLN A 101 -2.25 -8.94 0.67
CA GLN A 101 -1.50 -9.27 -0.54
C GLN A 101 -1.75 -8.19 -1.59
N CYS A 102 -0.68 -7.74 -2.25
CA CYS A 102 -0.82 -6.87 -3.42
C CYS A 102 -1.39 -7.67 -4.61
N PRO A 103 -1.98 -7.00 -5.61
CA PRO A 103 -2.55 -7.66 -6.80
C PRO A 103 -1.67 -8.73 -7.44
N ASP A 104 -0.38 -8.44 -7.68
CA ASP A 104 0.54 -9.42 -8.29
C ASP A 104 0.73 -10.66 -7.41
N CYS A 105 0.85 -10.48 -6.09
CA CYS A 105 0.99 -11.60 -5.16
C CYS A 105 -0.30 -12.38 -4.99
N ALA A 106 -1.45 -11.72 -5.08
CA ALA A 106 -2.75 -12.37 -5.05
C ALA A 106 -2.96 -13.28 -6.28
N ASP A 107 -2.47 -12.85 -7.45
CA ASP A 107 -2.51 -13.63 -8.69
C ASP A 107 -1.51 -14.81 -8.67
N GLU A 108 -0.24 -14.57 -8.29
CA GLU A 108 0.80 -15.63 -8.28
C GLU A 108 0.67 -16.61 -7.10
N HIS A 109 0.16 -16.13 -5.96
CA HIS A 109 0.07 -16.89 -4.71
C HIS A 109 -1.32 -16.77 -4.09
N PRO A 110 -2.36 -17.26 -4.80
CA PRO A 110 -3.73 -17.15 -4.34
C PRO A 110 -3.87 -17.87 -3.00
N ARG A 111 -4.44 -17.17 -2.02
CA ARG A 111 -4.89 -17.79 -0.77
C ARG A 111 -6.18 -18.56 -1.05
N PRO A 112 -6.43 -19.69 -0.38
CA PRO A 112 -7.77 -20.26 -0.36
C PRO A 112 -8.71 -19.19 0.21
N VAL A 113 -9.72 -18.79 -0.55
CA VAL A 113 -10.86 -18.06 0.00
C VAL A 113 -11.60 -19.07 0.88
N GLU A 114 -11.46 -18.95 2.20
CA GLU A 114 -12.37 -19.63 3.11
C GLU A 114 -13.73 -18.91 3.01
N ASP A 115 -14.75 -19.68 2.63
CA ASP A 115 -16.14 -19.28 2.36
C ASP A 115 -16.91 -19.01 3.66
#